data_AF-A0A1X0JPA0-F1
#
_entry.id   AF-A0A1X0JPA0-F1
#
_cell.length_a   1.000
_cell.length_b   1.000
_cell.length_c   1.000
_cell.angle_alpha   90.00
_cell.angle_beta   90.00
_cell.angle_gamma   90.00
#
_symmetry.space_group_name_H-M   'P 1'
#
loop_
_entity.id
_entity.type
_entity.pdbx_description
1 polymer ?
#
loop_
_entity_poly.entity_id
_entity_poly.type
_entity_poly.pdbx_seq_one_letter_code
_entity_poly.pdbx_strand_id
1 'polypeptide(L)'
;MRPTRTSALAAALLVAAGVSAAYANAQPSTEPAPAPAPSETPAPDGQPSAEAAPPGPKTTIDADGTYAVGSDIVPGVYSSAGPSPNGTACYWKRAAGDELLDNALTKKPAVVQILANDSTFTTNDCQTWALTPNAPLPRQAGPGDLLSQLAPLIGSGIMNGGRSGPPAAGSPPAAEAPAAEAPVTETPTEHIPGTGAAPGPG
;
A
#
# COMPACT_ATOMS: atom_id res chain seq x y z
N MET A 1 2.29 56.26 20.00
CA MET A 1 1.59 56.97 21.11
C MET A 1 0.99 55.94 22.06
N ARG A 2 0.81 56.27 23.35
CA ARG A 2 0.09 55.47 24.39
C ARG A 2 -0.86 56.42 25.14
N PRO A 3 -2.06 55.97 25.53
CA PRO A 3 -2.35 55.50 26.90
C PRO A 3 -3.08 54.12 26.88
N THR A 4 -3.03 53.19 27.85
CA THR A 4 -3.31 53.18 29.32
C THR A 4 -4.78 53.52 29.66
N ARG A 5 -5.52 52.72 30.45
CA ARG A 5 -5.40 52.45 31.91
C ARG A 5 -6.23 51.19 32.31
N THR A 6 -5.70 50.23 33.08
CA THR A 6 -5.92 49.95 34.56
C THR A 6 -7.37 49.68 34.98
N SER A 7 -7.75 48.76 35.89
CA SER A 7 -7.08 48.17 37.09
C SER A 7 -7.69 46.77 37.45
N ALA A 8 -7.39 46.07 38.56
CA ALA A 8 -6.12 45.56 39.16
C ALA A 8 -6.41 44.78 40.49
N LEU A 9 -5.48 43.90 40.93
CA LEU A 9 -5.35 43.28 42.30
C LEU A 9 -6.41 42.24 42.74
N ALA A 10 -6.16 41.25 43.62
CA ALA A 10 -4.96 40.56 44.19
C ALA A 10 -5.48 39.20 44.79
N ALA A 11 -4.80 38.30 45.52
CA ALA A 11 -3.48 38.12 46.17
C ALA A 11 -3.18 36.58 46.17
N ALA A 12 -1.97 35.98 46.21
CA ALA A 12 -0.67 36.19 46.88
C ALA A 12 -0.52 35.51 48.27
N LEU A 13 0.26 34.42 48.33
CA LEU A 13 1.07 34.00 49.50
C LEU A 13 2.15 32.98 49.08
N LEU A 14 3.39 33.22 49.51
CA LEU A 14 4.56 32.35 49.34
C LEU A 14 5.29 32.28 50.70
N VAL A 15 5.78 31.11 51.10
CA VAL A 15 6.67 30.94 52.25
C VAL A 15 7.76 29.93 51.87
N ALA A 16 9.02 30.25 52.16
CA ALA A 16 10.17 29.40 51.86
C ALA A 16 11.25 29.49 52.95
N ALA A 17 11.63 28.32 53.49
CA ALA A 17 12.81 28.04 54.31
C ALA A 17 12.92 26.51 54.44
N GLY A 18 14.07 25.87 54.67
CA GLY A 18 15.45 26.34 54.75
C GLY A 18 16.39 25.13 54.92
N VAL A 19 17.66 25.24 54.54
CA VAL A 19 18.62 24.11 54.51
C VAL A 19 19.39 23.98 55.83
N SER A 20 19.68 22.76 56.27
CA SER A 20 20.78 22.48 57.24
C SER A 20 21.30 21.04 57.13
N ALA A 21 22.54 20.85 57.61
CA ALA A 21 23.43 19.76 57.23
C ALA A 21 23.22 18.42 57.97
N ALA A 22 23.89 17.38 57.47
CA ALA A 22 23.87 16.02 58.02
C ALA A 22 24.89 15.81 59.17
N TYR A 23 24.59 14.83 60.02
CA TYR A 23 25.58 14.18 60.89
C TYR A 23 25.42 12.65 60.79
N ALA A 24 26.47 11.96 60.38
CA ALA A 24 26.55 10.51 60.47
C ALA A 24 27.07 10.10 61.84
N ASN A 25 26.49 9.05 62.42
CA ASN A 25 27.07 8.29 63.54
C ASN A 25 26.91 6.80 63.22
N ALA A 26 27.95 6.02 63.54
CA ALA A 26 28.02 4.59 63.25
C ALA A 26 27.99 3.77 64.54
N GLN A 27 27.34 2.59 64.51
CA GLN A 27 27.39 1.59 65.58
C GLN A 27 27.49 0.18 64.97
N PRO A 28 28.39 -0.70 65.46
CA PRO A 28 28.56 -2.06 64.93
C PRO A 28 28.02 -3.18 65.86
N SER A 29 27.37 -4.19 65.26
CA SER A 29 27.11 -5.56 65.80
C SER A 29 26.21 -5.67 67.06
N THR A 30 25.63 -6.81 67.47
CA THR A 30 25.71 -8.25 67.06
C THR A 30 24.29 -8.91 66.93
N GLU A 31 24.25 -10.26 66.87
CA GLU A 31 23.10 -11.16 67.05
C GLU A 31 22.11 -11.35 65.87
N PRO A 32 21.31 -12.45 65.80
CA PRO A 32 21.59 -13.47 64.78
C PRO A 32 20.39 -13.87 63.90
N ALA A 33 20.67 -14.57 62.79
CA ALA A 33 19.67 -14.96 61.81
C ALA A 33 18.96 -16.31 62.11
N PRO A 34 17.63 -16.40 61.92
CA PRO A 34 16.95 -17.63 61.50
C PRO A 34 17.06 -17.82 59.97
N ALA A 35 16.97 -19.06 59.51
CA ALA A 35 17.27 -19.45 58.13
C ALA A 35 16.18 -19.07 57.09
N PRO A 36 16.53 -18.92 55.80
CA PRO A 36 15.56 -18.70 54.73
C PRO A 36 14.69 -19.93 54.43
N ALA A 37 13.42 -19.68 54.12
CA ALA A 37 12.55 -20.64 53.42
C ALA A 37 13.03 -20.85 51.96
N PRO A 38 12.69 -21.97 51.30
CA PRO A 38 13.56 -22.55 50.28
C PRO A 38 13.51 -21.88 48.91
N SER A 39 14.57 -22.10 48.13
CA SER A 39 14.68 -21.72 46.72
C SER A 39 13.65 -22.41 45.84
N GLU A 40 12.97 -21.65 44.98
CA GLU A 40 12.37 -22.17 43.75
C GLU A 40 13.21 -21.77 42.53
N THR A 41 14.08 -22.70 42.12
CA THR A 41 14.75 -22.76 40.82
C THR A 41 14.89 -24.27 40.56
N PRO A 42 14.34 -24.85 39.46
CA PRO A 42 14.62 -24.36 38.11
C PRO A 42 13.50 -24.47 37.05
N ALA A 43 13.61 -23.64 36.01
CA ALA A 43 13.20 -23.96 34.64
C ALA A 43 14.10 -23.17 33.66
N PRO A 44 15.17 -23.78 33.10
CA PRO A 44 16.10 -23.08 32.22
C PRO A 44 15.66 -23.21 30.76
N ASP A 45 14.47 -22.70 30.43
CA ASP A 45 13.98 -22.62 29.04
C ASP A 45 14.66 -21.49 28.25
N GLY A 46 15.99 -21.52 28.27
CA GLY A 46 16.86 -20.84 27.31
C GLY A 46 16.82 -21.52 25.95
N GLN A 47 15.63 -21.78 25.43
CA GLN A 47 15.43 -22.01 24.00
C GLN A 47 15.85 -20.70 23.31
N PRO A 48 16.87 -20.70 22.43
CA PRO A 48 17.08 -19.57 21.56
C PRO A 48 15.82 -19.44 20.72
N SER A 49 15.04 -18.37 20.92
CA SER A 49 14.01 -17.99 19.97
C SER A 49 14.74 -17.77 18.65
N ALA A 50 14.59 -18.71 17.72
CA ALA A 50 15.31 -18.65 16.45
C ALA A 50 14.83 -17.39 15.75
N GLU A 51 15.68 -16.37 15.74
CA GLU A 51 15.35 -15.03 15.26
C GLU A 51 14.97 -15.16 13.79
N ALA A 52 13.66 -15.18 13.53
CA ALA A 52 13.11 -15.60 12.26
C ALA A 52 13.62 -14.63 11.20
N ALA A 53 14.43 -15.14 10.27
CA ALA A 53 15.07 -14.33 9.25
C ALA A 53 14.02 -13.40 8.62
N PRO A 54 14.25 -12.07 8.62
CA PRO A 54 13.18 -11.10 8.40
C PRO A 54 12.47 -11.38 7.06
N PRO A 55 11.12 -11.36 7.04
CA PRO A 55 10.36 -11.72 5.85
C PRO A 55 10.78 -10.82 4.69
N GLY A 56 11.08 -11.44 3.54
CA GLY A 56 11.54 -10.73 2.36
C GLY A 56 10.51 -9.75 1.78
N PRO A 57 10.94 -8.83 0.91
CA PRO A 57 10.09 -7.80 0.32
C PRO A 57 8.84 -8.38 -0.34
N LYS A 58 7.69 -7.79 -0.02
CA LYS A 58 6.36 -8.25 -0.45
C LYS A 58 6.10 -7.93 -1.93
N THR A 59 5.24 -8.73 -2.53
CA THR A 59 4.62 -8.50 -3.85
C THR A 59 3.20 -7.90 -3.76
N THR A 60 2.72 -7.65 -2.54
CA THR A 60 1.36 -7.21 -2.24
C THR A 60 1.39 -6.15 -1.14
N ILE A 61 0.55 -5.12 -1.26
CA ILE A 61 0.41 -4.02 -0.30
C ILE A 61 -1.06 -3.98 0.15
N ASP A 62 -1.33 -4.60 1.29
CA ASP A 62 -2.66 -4.86 1.84
C ASP A 62 -3.20 -3.77 2.78
N ALA A 63 -2.36 -2.80 3.16
CA ALA A 63 -2.68 -1.76 4.12
C ALA A 63 -2.19 -0.37 3.67
N ASP A 64 -2.68 0.65 4.36
CA ASP A 64 -2.19 2.02 4.26
C ASP A 64 -0.84 2.17 4.98
N GLY A 65 0.05 2.98 4.43
CA GLY A 65 1.39 3.18 5.01
C GLY A 65 2.41 3.73 4.02
N THR A 66 3.67 3.74 4.45
CA THR A 66 4.83 4.00 3.60
C THR A 66 5.77 2.80 3.65
N TYR A 67 6.18 2.33 2.48
CA TYR A 67 6.91 1.09 2.26
C TYR A 67 8.26 1.40 1.62
N ALA A 68 9.35 0.93 2.21
CA ALA A 68 10.69 1.02 1.66
C ALA A 68 10.83 0.06 0.47
N VAL A 69 11.17 0.61 -0.69
CA VAL A 69 11.31 -0.18 -1.92
C VAL A 69 12.62 -0.98 -1.88
N GLY A 70 12.56 -2.26 -2.24
CA GLY A 70 13.65 -3.22 -2.11
C GLY A 70 13.72 -3.92 -0.74
N SER A 71 13.11 -3.34 0.30
CA SER A 71 13.09 -3.92 1.67
C SER A 71 11.71 -4.43 2.07
N ASP A 72 10.69 -3.58 2.04
CA ASP A 72 9.31 -3.93 2.40
C ASP A 72 8.51 -4.46 1.21
N ILE A 73 8.80 -3.93 0.01
CA ILE A 73 8.13 -4.27 -1.26
C ILE A 73 9.13 -4.40 -2.40
N VAL A 74 8.88 -5.30 -3.35
CA VAL A 74 9.75 -5.43 -4.55
C VAL A 74 9.46 -4.32 -5.57
N PRO A 75 10.46 -3.85 -6.35
CA PRO A 75 10.22 -3.00 -7.51
C PRO A 75 9.36 -3.72 -8.58
N GLY A 76 8.55 -2.97 -9.32
CA GLY A 76 7.73 -3.51 -10.41
C GLY A 76 6.44 -2.72 -10.68
N VAL A 77 5.61 -3.23 -11.58
CA VAL A 77 4.29 -2.64 -11.87
C VAL A 77 3.27 -3.17 -10.85
N TYR A 78 2.64 -2.28 -10.10
CA TYR A 78 1.55 -2.59 -9.18
C TYR A 78 0.21 -2.09 -9.74
N SER A 79 -0.86 -2.81 -9.43
CA SER A 79 -2.24 -2.44 -9.77
C SER A 79 -3.13 -2.48 -8.53
N SER A 80 -4.04 -1.51 -8.40
CA SER A 80 -5.07 -1.45 -7.36
C SER A 80 -6.43 -1.11 -7.98
N ALA A 81 -7.50 -1.69 -7.44
CA ALA A 81 -8.87 -1.49 -7.92
C ALA A 81 -9.45 -0.08 -7.64
N GLY A 82 -8.71 0.80 -6.94
CA GLY A 82 -9.11 2.18 -6.67
C GLY A 82 -9.34 2.44 -5.18
N PRO A 83 -10.32 3.26 -4.78
CA PRO A 83 -10.56 3.59 -3.37
C PRO A 83 -10.92 2.38 -2.49
N SER A 84 -10.45 2.40 -1.25
CA SER A 84 -10.89 1.47 -0.19
C SER A 84 -12.42 1.54 0.00
N PRO A 85 -13.09 0.53 0.59
CA PRO A 85 -14.55 0.55 0.75
C PRO A 85 -15.08 1.71 1.62
N ASN A 86 -14.20 2.30 2.43
CA ASN A 86 -14.51 3.43 3.32
C ASN A 86 -13.91 4.76 2.82
N GLY A 87 -13.00 4.70 1.83
CA GLY A 87 -12.22 5.82 1.32
C GLY A 87 -12.91 6.56 0.18
N THR A 88 -12.81 7.89 0.17
CA THR A 88 -13.47 8.71 -0.86
C THR A 88 -12.65 8.88 -2.15
N ALA A 89 -11.35 8.59 -2.08
CA ALA A 89 -10.40 8.52 -3.17
C ALA A 89 -9.14 7.76 -2.69
N CYS A 90 -8.52 6.96 -3.57
CA CYS A 90 -7.23 6.32 -3.33
C CYS A 90 -6.11 7.35 -3.58
N TYR A 91 -5.23 7.54 -2.60
CA TYR A 91 -4.02 8.35 -2.72
C TYR A 91 -2.77 7.46 -2.76
N TRP A 92 -1.83 7.77 -3.66
CA TRP A 92 -0.50 7.19 -3.62
C TRP A 92 0.57 8.17 -4.08
N LYS A 93 1.82 7.93 -3.65
CA LYS A 93 3.01 8.63 -4.14
C LYS A 93 4.25 7.73 -4.17
N ARG A 94 5.21 8.08 -5.02
CA ARG A 94 6.56 7.51 -5.10
C ARG A 94 7.59 8.61 -4.79
N ALA A 95 8.65 8.27 -4.07
CA ALA A 95 9.73 9.20 -3.76
C ALA A 95 11.12 8.53 -3.79
N ALA A 96 12.17 9.31 -4.01
CA ALA A 96 13.57 8.92 -3.91
C ALA A 96 14.31 9.89 -2.97
N GLY A 97 14.57 9.44 -1.74
CA GLY A 97 14.98 10.32 -0.65
C GLY A 97 13.89 11.36 -0.39
N ASP A 98 14.26 12.63 -0.42
CA ASP A 98 13.35 13.77 -0.28
C ASP A 98 12.64 14.17 -1.60
N GLU A 99 13.02 13.59 -2.74
CA GLU A 99 12.43 13.92 -4.05
C GLU A 99 11.10 13.18 -4.27
N LEU A 100 10.03 13.92 -4.54
CA LEU A 100 8.75 13.37 -4.98
C LEU A 100 8.81 13.05 -6.48
N LEU A 101 8.76 11.78 -6.83
CA LEU A 101 8.87 11.31 -8.22
C LEU A 101 7.52 11.35 -8.96
N ASP A 102 6.45 10.97 -8.28
CA ASP A 102 5.13 10.74 -8.88
C ASP A 102 4.03 10.66 -7.80
N ASN A 103 2.81 11.11 -8.08
CA ASN A 103 1.65 10.91 -7.21
C ASN A 103 0.31 11.01 -7.95
N ALA A 104 -0.74 10.45 -7.35
CA ALA A 104 -2.11 10.72 -7.77
C ALA A 104 -3.13 10.56 -6.63
N LEU A 105 -4.26 11.25 -6.77
CA LEU A 105 -5.48 11.06 -5.98
C LEU A 105 -6.61 10.67 -6.94
N THR A 106 -7.15 9.45 -6.84
CA THR A 106 -8.02 8.86 -7.85
C THR A 106 -9.29 8.21 -7.27
N LYS A 107 -10.38 8.28 -8.05
CA LYS A 107 -11.66 7.57 -7.78
C LYS A 107 -11.88 6.40 -8.75
N LYS A 108 -10.81 5.93 -9.38
CA LYS A 108 -10.77 4.86 -10.38
C LYS A 108 -9.62 3.89 -10.04
N PRO A 109 -9.60 2.67 -10.61
CA PRO A 109 -8.42 1.80 -10.57
C PRO A 109 -7.14 2.53 -11.00
N ALA A 110 -6.01 2.08 -10.45
CA ALA A 110 -4.71 2.69 -10.62
C ALA A 110 -3.66 1.64 -10.97
N VAL A 111 -2.69 2.03 -11.81
CA VAL A 111 -1.51 1.21 -12.16
C VAL A 111 -0.28 2.09 -12.02
N VAL A 112 0.72 1.61 -11.30
CA VAL A 112 1.93 2.37 -10.91
C VAL A 112 3.17 1.53 -11.18
N GLN A 113 4.15 2.08 -11.90
CA GLN A 113 5.49 1.50 -12.00
C GLN A 113 6.33 2.00 -10.82
N ILE A 114 6.61 1.14 -9.86
CA ILE A 114 7.61 1.37 -8.81
C ILE A 114 8.98 0.94 -9.36
N LEU A 115 10.01 1.77 -9.26
CA LEU A 115 11.35 1.51 -9.79
C LEU A 115 12.33 1.16 -8.67
N ALA A 116 13.43 0.48 -9.00
CA ALA A 116 14.45 0.08 -8.02
C ALA A 116 15.29 1.25 -7.47
N ASN A 117 15.12 2.45 -8.01
CA ASN A 117 15.71 3.70 -7.52
C ASN A 117 14.70 4.59 -6.76
N ASP A 118 13.43 4.17 -6.66
CA ASP A 118 12.51 4.75 -5.70
C ASP A 118 13.00 4.32 -4.30
N SER A 119 12.98 5.20 -3.30
CA SER A 119 13.23 4.82 -1.91
C SER A 119 11.95 4.36 -1.22
N THR A 120 10.82 5.00 -1.53
CA THR A 120 9.55 4.77 -0.83
C THR A 120 8.34 4.87 -1.73
N PHE A 121 7.34 4.04 -1.42
CA PHE A 121 5.97 4.13 -1.92
C PHE A 121 5.03 4.38 -0.73
N THR A 122 4.21 5.42 -0.80
CA THR A 122 3.16 5.67 0.20
C THR A 122 1.80 5.45 -0.44
N THR A 123 0.89 4.78 0.26
CA THR A 123 -0.51 4.58 -0.14
C THR A 123 -1.46 4.89 1.02
N ASN A 124 -2.61 5.50 0.73
CA ASN A 124 -3.68 5.78 1.68
C ASN A 124 -5.06 5.69 1.01
N ASP A 125 -6.03 5.08 1.69
CA ASP A 125 -7.40 4.87 1.23
C ASP A 125 -7.53 4.14 -0.13
N CYS A 126 -6.60 3.24 -0.42
CA CYS A 126 -6.61 2.40 -1.60
C CYS A 126 -7.07 0.96 -1.30
N GLN A 127 -7.60 0.28 -2.32
CA GLN A 127 -7.66 -1.19 -2.33
C GLN A 127 -6.25 -1.76 -2.39
N THR A 128 -6.09 -3.01 -1.97
CA THR A 128 -4.83 -3.78 -2.04
C THR A 128 -4.12 -3.59 -3.37
N TRP A 129 -2.84 -3.19 -3.33
CA TRP A 129 -1.99 -3.19 -4.51
C TRP A 129 -1.37 -4.57 -4.70
N ALA A 130 -1.45 -5.11 -5.92
CA ALA A 130 -0.80 -6.35 -6.30
C ALA A 130 0.24 -6.10 -7.39
N LEU A 131 1.46 -6.63 -7.21
CA LEU A 131 2.45 -6.72 -8.27
C LEU A 131 1.83 -7.49 -9.45
N THR A 132 1.92 -6.91 -10.65
CA THR A 132 1.37 -7.47 -11.88
C THR A 132 2.52 -7.96 -12.76
N PRO A 133 3.00 -9.21 -12.60
CA PRO A 133 4.28 -9.70 -13.15
C PRO A 133 4.33 -9.84 -14.69
N ASN A 134 3.29 -9.40 -15.39
CA ASN A 134 3.21 -9.41 -16.85
C ASN A 134 2.38 -8.22 -17.39
N ALA A 135 2.28 -7.12 -16.64
CA ALA A 135 1.62 -5.91 -17.12
C ALA A 135 2.37 -5.34 -18.34
N PRO A 136 1.68 -5.04 -19.46
CA PRO A 136 2.25 -4.18 -20.48
C PRO A 136 2.61 -2.84 -19.84
N LEU A 137 3.88 -2.43 -19.92
CA LEU A 137 4.31 -1.13 -19.40
C LEU A 137 3.39 -0.03 -19.96
N PRO A 138 2.87 0.88 -19.13
CA PRO A 138 1.94 1.91 -19.59
C PRO A 138 2.63 2.72 -20.68
N ARG A 139 2.11 2.61 -21.92
CA ARG A 139 2.75 3.16 -23.13
C ARG A 139 2.94 4.66 -23.00
N GLN A 140 4.13 5.07 -22.58
CA GLN A 140 4.53 6.47 -22.57
C GLN A 140 4.54 6.95 -24.02
N ALA A 141 3.72 7.96 -24.31
CA ALA A 141 3.62 8.54 -25.65
C ALA A 141 4.95 9.24 -25.99
N GLY A 142 5.85 8.51 -26.65
CA GLY A 142 7.15 9.04 -27.05
C GLY A 142 6.98 10.19 -28.08
N PRO A 143 7.96 11.10 -28.21
CA PRO A 143 7.85 12.25 -29.11
C PRO A 143 7.52 11.90 -30.57
N GLY A 144 7.91 10.70 -31.04
CA GLY A 144 7.58 10.21 -32.38
C GLY A 144 6.11 9.85 -32.59
N ASP A 145 5.35 9.54 -31.54
CA ASP A 145 3.93 9.17 -31.62
C ASP A 145 3.08 10.37 -32.06
N LEU A 146 3.34 11.55 -31.46
CA LEU A 146 2.75 12.82 -31.88
C LEU A 146 3.08 13.17 -33.33
N LEU A 147 4.32 12.94 -33.79
CA LEU A 147 4.68 13.15 -35.19
C LEU A 147 3.93 12.19 -36.14
N SER A 148 3.74 10.93 -35.74
CA SER A 148 2.93 9.97 -36.50
C SER A 148 1.46 10.36 -36.57
N GLN A 149 0.88 10.89 -35.48
CA GLN A 149 -0.50 11.39 -35.46
C GLN A 149 -0.69 12.71 -36.24
N LEU A 150 0.35 13.55 -36.33
CA LEU A 150 0.32 14.82 -37.08
C LEU A 150 0.55 14.64 -38.59
N ALA A 151 1.24 13.58 -39.02
CA ALA A 151 1.54 13.30 -40.43
C ALA A 151 0.35 13.42 -41.42
N PRO A 152 -0.85 12.83 -41.18
CA PRO A 152 -1.98 12.95 -42.11
C PRO A 152 -2.53 14.38 -42.25
N LEU A 153 -2.36 15.22 -41.24
CA LEU A 153 -2.83 16.62 -41.26
C LEU A 153 -1.95 17.52 -42.12
N ILE A 154 -0.67 17.18 -42.30
CA ILE A 154 0.28 17.92 -43.14
C ILE A 154 0.30 17.37 -44.58
N GLY A 155 0.12 16.05 -44.75
CA GLY A 155 0.19 15.38 -46.06
C GLY A 155 -0.97 15.67 -47.03
N SER A 156 -2.09 16.24 -46.56
CA SER A 156 -3.33 16.35 -47.33
C SER A 156 -3.44 17.62 -48.23
N GLY A 157 -2.32 18.30 -48.51
CA GLY A 157 -2.31 19.72 -48.92
C GLY A 157 -1.76 20.11 -50.31
N ILE A 158 -1.10 19.23 -51.06
CA ILE A 158 -0.64 19.47 -52.46
C ILE A 158 -0.45 18.14 -53.22
N MET A 159 -0.21 18.23 -54.53
CA MET A 159 0.09 17.11 -55.45
C MET A 159 -1.10 16.23 -55.89
N ASN A 160 -2.05 16.90 -56.54
CA ASN A 160 -2.59 16.56 -57.87
C ASN A 160 -2.59 15.07 -58.32
N GLY A 161 -3.79 14.53 -58.58
CA GLY A 161 -4.06 13.12 -58.81
C GLY A 161 -3.32 12.41 -59.95
N GLY A 162 -3.08 11.10 -59.75
CA GLY A 162 -2.44 10.23 -60.74
C GLY A 162 -2.17 8.80 -60.29
N ARG A 163 -3.22 7.96 -60.24
CA ARG A 163 -3.21 6.47 -60.33
C ARG A 163 -2.09 5.63 -59.68
N SER A 164 -2.55 4.71 -58.83
CA SER A 164 -2.13 3.30 -58.68
C SER A 164 -0.71 2.95 -58.19
N GLY A 165 -0.66 2.53 -56.92
CA GLY A 165 0.20 1.46 -56.42
C GLY A 165 -0.48 0.83 -55.18
N PRO A 166 -0.61 -0.50 -55.08
CA PRO A 166 -1.24 -1.12 -53.90
C PRO A 166 -0.24 -1.15 -52.72
N PRO A 167 -0.57 -0.63 -51.53
CA PRO A 167 0.21 -0.92 -50.34
C PRO A 167 0.10 -2.42 -50.01
N ALA A 168 1.21 -3.04 -49.60
CA ALA A 168 1.21 -4.41 -49.12
C ALA A 168 0.32 -4.55 -47.87
N ALA A 169 -0.17 -5.76 -47.59
CA ALA A 169 -1.11 -6.00 -46.51
C ALA A 169 -0.54 -5.62 -45.14
N GLY A 170 -0.96 -4.46 -44.63
CA GLY A 170 -0.88 -4.18 -43.20
C GLY A 170 -1.77 -5.17 -42.45
N SER A 171 -1.30 -5.65 -41.30
CA SER A 171 -2.11 -6.49 -40.41
C SER A 171 -3.47 -5.84 -40.14
N PRO A 172 -4.57 -6.61 -40.04
CA PRO A 172 -5.86 -6.03 -39.69
C PRO A 172 -5.74 -5.30 -38.34
N PRO A 173 -6.53 -4.23 -38.12
CA PRO A 173 -6.69 -3.72 -36.77
C PRO A 173 -7.16 -4.89 -35.90
N ALA A 174 -6.48 -5.12 -34.78
CA ALA A 174 -7.02 -5.99 -33.74
C ALA A 174 -8.37 -5.38 -33.35
N ALA A 175 -9.45 -6.08 -33.66
CA ALA A 175 -10.79 -5.56 -33.44
C ALA A 175 -10.94 -5.16 -31.96
N GLU A 176 -11.65 -4.05 -31.71
CA GLU A 176 -12.26 -3.85 -30.41
C GLU A 176 -13.11 -5.09 -30.12
N ALA A 177 -12.66 -5.92 -29.19
CA ALA A 177 -13.47 -7.01 -28.69
C ALA A 177 -14.71 -6.34 -28.06
N PRO A 178 -15.93 -6.62 -28.56
CA PRO A 178 -17.13 -6.07 -27.94
C PRO A 178 -17.16 -6.53 -26.48
N ALA A 179 -17.71 -5.70 -25.60
CA ALA A 179 -17.88 -6.07 -24.21
C ALA A 179 -18.62 -7.41 -24.13
N ALA A 180 -17.94 -8.44 -23.63
CA ALA A 180 -18.55 -9.74 -23.42
C ALA A 180 -19.53 -9.61 -22.26
N GLU A 181 -20.80 -9.35 -22.59
CA GLU A 181 -21.90 -9.48 -21.65
C GLU A 181 -21.83 -10.87 -21.02
N ALA A 182 -21.81 -10.93 -19.69
CA ALA A 182 -21.74 -12.20 -18.99
C ALA A 182 -23.02 -13.01 -19.31
N PRO A 183 -22.92 -14.22 -19.89
CA PRO A 183 -24.10 -15.06 -20.05
C PRO A 183 -24.64 -15.38 -18.66
N VAL A 184 -25.90 -15.06 -18.43
CA VAL A 184 -26.62 -15.45 -17.21
C VAL A 184 -26.57 -16.97 -17.09
N THR A 185 -25.90 -17.48 -16.06
CA THR A 185 -25.88 -18.91 -15.77
C THR A 185 -27.23 -19.31 -15.20
N GLU A 186 -28.16 -19.72 -16.07
CA GLU A 186 -29.42 -20.33 -15.64
C GLU A 186 -29.13 -21.55 -14.75
N THR A 187 -29.80 -21.59 -13.60
CA THR A 187 -29.72 -22.71 -12.66
C THR A 187 -30.22 -23.99 -13.34
N PRO A 188 -29.42 -25.07 -13.41
CA PRO A 188 -29.93 -26.35 -13.88
C PRO A 188 -30.99 -26.88 -12.92
N THR A 189 -32.26 -26.87 -13.35
CA THR A 189 -33.34 -27.57 -12.63
C THR A 189 -32.98 -29.05 -12.52
N GLU A 190 -32.93 -29.56 -11.30
CA GLU A 190 -32.59 -30.96 -11.01
C GLU A 190 -33.59 -31.91 -11.70
N HIS A 191 -33.09 -32.65 -12.68
CA HIS A 191 -33.93 -33.53 -13.50
C HIS A 191 -34.12 -34.87 -12.77
N ILE A 192 -35.16 -34.95 -11.94
CA ILE A 192 -35.48 -36.13 -11.11
C ILE A 192 -35.59 -37.39 -12.01
N PRO A 193 -34.70 -38.39 -11.87
CA PRO A 193 -34.84 -39.66 -12.56
C PRO A 193 -36.02 -40.43 -11.94
N GLY A 194 -37.06 -40.69 -12.74
CA GLY A 194 -38.27 -41.34 -12.26
C GLY A 194 -38.01 -42.74 -11.69
N THR A 195 -38.44 -42.98 -10.45
CA THR A 195 -38.34 -44.28 -9.79
C THR A 195 -39.08 -45.35 -10.58
N GLY A 196 -38.33 -46.25 -11.23
CA GLY A 196 -38.91 -47.39 -11.94
C GLY A 196 -39.65 -48.32 -10.98
N ALA A 197 -40.93 -48.60 -11.29
CA ALA A 197 -41.73 -49.53 -10.50
C ALA A 197 -41.25 -50.97 -10.71
N ALA A 198 -41.06 -51.71 -9.62
CA ALA A 198 -40.89 -53.16 -9.62
C ALA A 198 -42.10 -53.82 -8.92
N PRO A 199 -42.57 -55.00 -9.37
CA PRO A 199 -43.71 -55.67 -8.77
C PRO A 199 -43.36 -56.25 -7.40
N GLY A 200 -44.32 -56.24 -6.47
CA GLY A 200 -44.15 -56.81 -5.13
C GLY A 200 -44.50 -58.29 -5.02
N PRO A 201 -44.10 -58.95 -3.92
CA PRO A 201 -44.81 -60.11 -3.37
C PRO A 201 -46.16 -59.66 -2.75
N GLY A 202 -47.11 -60.54 -2.45
CA GLY A 202 -47.01 -62.00 -2.32
C GLY A 202 -47.24 -62.40 -0.87
#